data_AF-A0AAX3KL53-F1
#
_entry.id   AF-A0AAX3KL53-F1
#
_cell.length_a   1.000
_cell.length_b   1.000
_cell.length_c   1.000
_cell.angle_alpha   90.00
_cell.angle_beta   90.00
_cell.angle_gamma   90.00
#
_symmetry.space_group_name_H-M   'P 1'
#
loop_
_entity.id
_entity.type
_entity.pdbx_description
1 polymer ?
#
loop_
_entity_poly.entity_id
_entity_poly.type
_entity_poly.pdbx_seq_one_letter_code
_entity_poly.pdbx_strand_id
1 'polypeptide(L)'
;MTAFVTRTQAFLVSGVALQVNQGTSCYLAIEAASTILSGVNAMLAGLVDAAQDNANEVYAIRVLTQQCEALIDAVAGSIREAEDLAPQNQPSPVRGAEVSQ
;
A
#
# COMPACT_ATOMS: atom_id res chain seq x y z
N MET A 1 -2.67 19.60 14.10
CA MET A 1 -2.05 18.41 13.48
C MET A 1 -3.16 17.66 12.76
N THR A 2 -3.11 17.59 11.43
CA THR A 2 -4.01 16.74 10.63
C THR A 2 -3.52 15.30 10.72
N ALA A 3 -4.41 14.37 11.09
CA ALA A 3 -4.07 12.96 11.20
C ALA A 3 -4.25 12.26 9.84
N PHE A 4 -3.22 11.55 9.38
CA PHE A 4 -3.27 10.76 8.15
C PHE A 4 -4.02 9.45 8.40
N VAL A 5 -5.27 9.40 7.96
CA VAL A 5 -6.13 8.22 8.09
C VAL A 5 -6.53 7.71 6.72
N THR A 6 -6.52 6.40 6.56
CA THR A 6 -7.00 5.70 5.36
C THR A 6 -8.46 6.03 5.05
N ARG A 7 -8.84 5.85 3.79
CA ARG A 7 -10.23 5.87 3.32
C ARG A 7 -10.81 4.47 3.31
N THR A 8 -12.13 4.38 3.41
CA THR A 8 -12.80 3.10 3.21
C THR A 8 -12.60 2.65 1.78
N GLN A 9 -11.92 1.51 1.61
CA GLN A 9 -11.74 0.88 0.32
C GLN A 9 -11.95 -0.63 0.48
N ALA A 10 -12.92 -1.14 -0.26
CA ALA A 10 -13.22 -2.56 -0.32
C ALA A 10 -12.70 -3.11 -1.65
N PHE A 11 -12.06 -4.27 -1.59
CA PHE A 11 -11.57 -4.96 -2.78
C PHE A 11 -11.76 -6.46 -2.62
N LEU A 12 -12.04 -7.12 -3.74
CA LEU A 12 -12.18 -8.57 -3.83
C LEU A 12 -11.08 -9.10 -4.73
N VAL A 13 -10.13 -9.81 -4.14
CA VAL A 13 -9.02 -10.43 -4.87
C VAL A 13 -9.10 -11.92 -4.65
N SER A 14 -9.31 -12.66 -5.74
CA SER A 14 -9.37 -14.14 -5.73
C SER A 14 -10.36 -14.72 -4.73
N GLY A 15 -11.52 -14.08 -4.57
CA GLY A 15 -12.59 -14.50 -3.66
C GLY A 15 -12.37 -14.11 -2.20
N VAL A 16 -11.23 -13.53 -1.84
CA VAL A 16 -10.99 -12.94 -0.53
C VAL A 16 -11.45 -11.48 -0.56
N ALA A 17 -12.46 -11.17 0.26
CA ALA A 17 -12.90 -9.81 0.50
C ALA A 17 -12.02 -9.17 1.58
N LEU A 18 -11.38 -8.05 1.23
CA LEU A 18 -10.60 -7.23 2.15
C LEU A 18 -11.18 -5.82 2.17
N GLN A 19 -11.21 -5.24 3.35
CA GLN A 19 -11.73 -3.89 3.58
C GLN A 19 -10.75 -3.13 4.45
N VAL A 20 -10.22 -2.04 3.90
CA VAL A 20 -9.54 -1.01 4.69
C VAL A 20 -10.62 -0.12 5.28
N ASN A 21 -10.67 -0.01 6.60
CA ASN A 21 -11.66 0.81 7.29
C ASN A 21 -11.15 2.23 7.45
N GLN A 22 -12.02 3.21 7.20
CA GLN A 22 -11.73 4.60 7.51
C GLN A 22 -11.25 4.76 8.96
N GLY A 23 -10.21 5.56 9.14
CA GLY A 23 -9.65 5.85 10.46
C GLY A 23 -8.44 4.99 10.82
N THR A 24 -8.13 3.92 10.08
CA THR A 24 -6.83 3.24 10.22
C THR A 24 -5.71 4.19 9.82
N SER A 25 -4.64 4.29 10.62
CA SER A 25 -3.48 5.14 10.32
C SER A 25 -2.84 4.74 8.98
N CYS A 26 -2.51 5.73 8.16
CA CYS A 26 -1.80 5.52 6.89
C CYS A 26 -0.48 4.75 7.09
N TYR A 27 0.24 5.03 8.18
CA TYR A 27 1.48 4.32 8.52
C TYR A 27 1.26 2.82 8.74
N LEU A 28 0.21 2.45 9.51
CA LEU A 28 -0.10 1.05 9.78
C LEU A 28 -0.52 0.30 8.50
N ALA A 29 -1.24 0.96 7.60
CA ALA A 29 -1.60 0.38 6.31
C ALA A 29 -0.37 0.15 5.41
N ILE A 30 0.58 1.09 5.40
CA ILE A 30 1.85 0.95 4.67
C ILE A 30 2.72 -0.15 5.27
N GLU A 31 2.83 -0.24 6.60
CA GLU A 31 3.55 -1.34 7.26
C GLU A 31 2.95 -2.70 6.95
N ALA A 32 1.62 -2.81 6.94
CA ALA A 32 0.93 -4.04 6.55
C ALA A 32 1.25 -4.43 5.10
N ALA A 33 1.18 -3.48 4.15
CA ALA A 33 1.55 -3.73 2.76
C ALA A 33 3.02 -4.16 2.61
N SER A 34 3.93 -3.50 3.33
CA SER A 34 5.37 -3.86 3.36
C SER A 34 5.59 -5.29 3.86
N THR A 35 4.89 -5.68 4.93
CA THR A 35 4.95 -7.04 5.49
C THR A 35 4.48 -8.08 4.48
N ILE A 36 3.37 -7.81 3.77
CA ILE A 36 2.84 -8.70 2.74
C ILE A 36 3.83 -8.81 1.56
N LEU A 37 4.42 -7.71 1.08
CA LEU A 37 5.43 -7.73 0.03
C LEU A 37 6.69 -8.52 0.42
N SER A 38 7.11 -8.42 1.67
CA SER A 38 8.22 -9.21 2.20
C SER A 38 7.90 -10.72 2.14
N GLY A 39 6.69 -11.10 2.54
CA GLY A 39 6.20 -12.48 2.42
C GLY A 39 6.16 -12.98 0.97
N VAL A 40 5.68 -12.15 0.04
CA VAL A 40 5.72 -12.43 -1.41
C VAL A 40 7.14 -12.69 -1.88
N ASN A 41 8.09 -11.85 -1.48
CA ASN A 41 9.49 -12.00 -1.89
C ASN A 41 10.11 -13.30 -1.37
N ALA A 42 9.79 -13.69 -0.13
CA ALA A 42 10.24 -14.97 0.43
C ALA A 42 9.64 -16.17 -0.34
N MET A 43 8.35 -16.10 -0.70
CA MET A 43 7.71 -17.14 -1.52
C MET A 43 8.35 -17.21 -2.91
N LEU A 44 8.58 -16.06 -3.57
CA LEU A 44 9.24 -16.00 -4.88
C LEU A 44 10.64 -16.61 -4.86
N ALA A 45 11.42 -16.35 -3.82
CA ALA A 45 12.75 -16.96 -3.65
C ALA A 45 12.64 -18.50 -3.61
N GLY A 46 11.72 -19.04 -2.81
CA GLY A 46 11.47 -20.48 -2.77
C GLY A 46 11.04 -21.08 -4.12
N LEU A 47 10.34 -20.30 -4.96
CA LEU A 47 9.92 -20.76 -6.29
C LEU A 47 11.03 -20.76 -7.33
N VAL A 48 11.97 -19.82 -7.22
CA VAL A 48 13.17 -19.80 -8.06
C VAL A 48 14.04 -21.02 -7.73
N ASP A 49 14.10 -21.40 -6.45
CA ASP A 49 14.90 -22.53 -5.98
C ASP A 49 14.25 -23.90 -6.29
N ALA A 50 12.91 -23.98 -6.32
CA ALA A 50 12.16 -25.20 -6.61
C ALA A 50 11.75 -25.28 -8.09
N ALA A 51 12.63 -25.75 -8.97
CA ALA A 51 12.33 -25.80 -10.40
C ALA A 51 11.15 -26.76 -10.75
N GLN A 52 10.18 -26.21 -11.51
CA GLN A 52 9.23 -26.83 -12.45
C GLN A 52 7.73 -27.04 -12.12
N ASP A 53 7.23 -27.00 -10.87
CA ASP A 53 5.80 -27.29 -10.59
C ASP A 53 5.10 -26.37 -9.56
N ASN A 54 5.29 -25.05 -9.65
CA ASN A 54 4.82 -24.12 -8.60
C ASN A 54 3.62 -23.24 -8.98
N ALA A 55 2.71 -23.74 -9.82
CA ALA A 55 1.61 -22.92 -10.35
C ALA A 55 0.72 -22.32 -9.24
N ASN A 56 0.52 -23.04 -8.13
CA ASN A 56 -0.29 -22.60 -7.00
C ASN A 56 0.39 -21.50 -6.19
N GLU A 57 1.69 -21.62 -5.98
CA GLU A 57 2.49 -20.64 -5.24
C GLU A 57 2.66 -19.36 -6.06
N VAL A 58 2.87 -19.46 -7.38
CA VAL A 58 2.86 -18.31 -8.29
C VAL A 58 1.51 -17.58 -8.22
N TYR A 59 0.40 -18.33 -8.19
CA TYR A 59 -0.92 -17.75 -8.02
C TYR A 59 -1.08 -17.05 -6.66
N ALA A 60 -0.62 -17.68 -5.57
CA ALA A 60 -0.66 -17.08 -4.23
C ALA A 60 0.16 -15.78 -4.16
N ILE A 61 1.36 -15.76 -4.74
CA ILE A 61 2.20 -14.57 -4.87
C ILE A 61 1.45 -13.45 -5.60
N ARG A 62 0.87 -13.76 -6.77
CA ARG A 62 0.10 -12.78 -7.55
C ARG A 62 -1.02 -12.16 -6.73
N VAL A 63 -1.76 -12.96 -5.97
CA VAL A 63 -2.86 -12.49 -5.12
C VAL A 63 -2.35 -11.57 -4.02
N LEU A 64 -1.28 -11.94 -3.33
CA LEU A 64 -0.69 -11.11 -2.27
C LEU A 64 -0.15 -9.78 -2.83
N THR A 65 0.47 -9.79 -4.03
CA THR A 65 0.89 -8.56 -4.72
C THR A 65 -0.30 -7.64 -5.01
N GLN A 66 -1.40 -8.18 -5.55
CA GLN A 66 -2.61 -7.41 -5.83
C GLN A 66 -3.24 -6.82 -4.56
N GLN A 67 -3.15 -7.53 -3.43
CA GLN A 67 -3.61 -7.00 -2.13
C GLN A 67 -2.76 -5.81 -1.67
N CYS A 68 -1.44 -5.85 -1.88
CA CYS A 68 -0.55 -4.72 -1.57
C CYS A 68 -0.87 -3.49 -2.40
N GLU A 69 -1.08 -3.67 -3.71
CA GLU A 69 -1.46 -2.56 -4.60
C GLU A 69 -2.75 -1.88 -4.11
N ALA A 70 -3.78 -2.68 -3.80
CA ALA A 70 -5.04 -2.16 -3.29
C ALA A 70 -4.91 -1.46 -1.94
N LEU A 71 -4.05 -1.97 -1.04
CA LEU A 71 -3.73 -1.32 0.23
C LEU A 71 -3.06 0.03 0.02
N ILE A 72 -2.05 0.11 -0.85
CA ILE A 72 -1.32 1.35 -1.17
C ILE A 72 -2.26 2.39 -1.78
N ASP A 73 -3.12 1.99 -2.73
CA ASP A 73 -4.11 2.87 -3.34
C ASP A 73 -5.09 3.46 -2.32
N ALA A 74 -5.50 2.67 -1.32
CA ALA A 74 -6.38 3.12 -0.25
C ALA A 74 -5.76 4.20 0.66
N VAL A 75 -4.42 4.26 0.72
CA VAL A 75 -3.69 5.28 1.47
C VAL A 75 -3.37 6.51 0.62
N ALA A 76 -3.15 6.33 -0.68
CA ALA A 76 -2.65 7.37 -1.59
C ALA A 76 -3.56 8.62 -1.63
N GLY A 77 -4.89 8.42 -1.64
CA GLY A 77 -5.85 9.53 -1.63
C GLY A 77 -5.76 10.38 -0.36
N SER A 78 -5.68 9.75 0.81
CA SER A 78 -5.59 10.44 2.10
C SER A 78 -4.25 11.17 2.29
N ILE A 79 -3.15 10.58 1.83
CA ILE A 79 -1.84 11.23 1.86
C ILE A 79 -1.86 12.47 0.98
N ARG A 80 -2.36 12.36 -0.26
CA ARG A 80 -2.45 13.48 -1.20
C ARG A 80 -3.25 14.64 -0.64
N GLU A 81 -4.41 14.38 -0.04
CA GLU A 81 -5.24 15.45 0.54
C GLU A 81 -4.55 16.15 1.71
N ALA A 82 -3.83 15.40 2.53
CA ALA A 82 -3.08 15.98 3.62
C ALA A 82 -1.85 16.75 3.13
N GLU A 83 -1.19 16.31 2.05
CA GLU A 83 -0.15 17.08 1.35
C GLU A 83 -0.71 18.37 0.76
N ASP A 84 -1.93 18.36 0.20
CA ASP A 84 -2.60 19.56 -0.34
C ASP A 84 -2.92 20.58 0.78
N LEU A 85 -3.22 20.11 2.00
CA LEU A 85 -3.51 20.94 3.17
C LEU A 85 -2.25 21.43 3.92
N ALA A 86 -1.09 20.83 3.66
CA ALA A 86 0.15 21.25 4.28
C ALA A 86 0.58 22.65 3.76
N PRO A 87 1.22 23.49 4.60
CA PRO A 87 1.81 24.75 4.14
C PRO A 87 2.69 24.52 2.92
N GLN A 88 2.43 25.23 1.82
CA GLN A 88 3.13 25.05 0.55
C GLN A 88 4.27 26.05 0.41
N ASN A 89 5.42 25.56 -0.05
CA ASN A 89 6.48 26.41 -0.58
C ASN A 89 6.12 26.86 -2.01
N GLN A 90 5.66 28.10 -2.19
CA GLN A 90 5.14 28.62 -3.48
C GLN A 90 6.01 28.39 -4.73
N PRO A 91 7.34 28.55 -4.70
CA PRO A 91 8.19 28.24 -5.85
C PRO A 91 8.40 26.75 -6.11
N SER A 92 8.03 25.86 -5.19
CA SER A 92 8.20 24.42 -5.35
C SER A 92 7.06 23.80 -6.15
N PRO A 93 7.35 22.98 -7.18
CA PRO A 93 6.33 22.18 -7.85
C PRO A 93 5.92 20.94 -7.04
N VAL A 94 6.59 20.67 -5.91
CA VAL A 94 6.35 19.51 -5.05
C VAL A 94 5.33 19.87 -3.97
N ARG A 95 4.27 19.06 -3.84
CA ARG A 95 3.22 19.25 -2.83
C ARG A 95 3.74 18.95 -1.44
N GLY A 96 3.34 19.76 -0.46
CA GLY A 96 3.78 19.62 0.92
C GLY A 96 5.27 19.88 1.11
N ALA A 97 5.95 20.49 0.12
CA ALA A 97 7.35 20.86 0.23
C ALA A 97 7.57 21.79 1.43
N GLU A 98 8.64 21.54 2.18
CA GLU A 98 9.00 22.32 3.35
C GLU A 98 9.07 23.81 3.02
N VAL A 99 8.40 24.62 3.84
CA VAL A 99 8.49 26.07 3.77
C VAL A 99 9.78 26.47 4.48
N SER A 100 10.83 26.75 3.73
CA SER A 100 12.04 27.36 4.29
C SER A 100 11.65 28.77 4.77
N GLN A 101 11.84 29.03 6.07
CA GLN A 101 11.63 30.37 6.66
C GLN A 101 12.63 31.39 6.12
#